data_AF-A0A2G6D2A8-F1
#
_entry.id   AF-A0A2G6D2A8-F1
#
_cell.length_a   1.000
_cell.length_b   1.000
_cell.length_c   1.000
_cell.angle_alpha   90.00
_cell.angle_beta   90.00
_cell.angle_gamma   90.00
#
_symmetry.space_group_name_H-M   'P 1'
#
loop_
_entity.id
_entity.type
_entity.pdbx_description
1 polymer ?
#
loop_
_entity_poly.entity_id
_entity_poly.type
_entity_poly.pdbx_seq_one_letter_code
_entity_poly.pdbx_strand_id
1 'polypeptide(L)'
;MQDDDKTVIGPGVGGGDRTLIIPTPGRNQRQAPRRREQEPRLRSPSRHGQAGLAPRVPIDNSESDNLTGLNKTTAAASTLLALLSELRNLTRHNDVNGLRNQLIHELRLYDSHLREIDTPNEIIVSARYCLCTALDEAILNTPWGTESGWAQHSMLSTFHNETFGGEKFFMILSRLLEAPARYINALELLYLILAQGFSGKYRLDRRGHLQLEQIKDNLYQSIARVRGEFERDLSPRWRGVELEEKHVSDYIPLWVYMSVFLFILVATYAGFRLWQNQTTEPVATRLEQIASLATEHSAIPSLRENEADTSLRD
;
A
#
# COMPACT_ATOMS: atom_id res chain seq x y z
N MET A 1 -20.65 -10.74 -79.73
CA MET A 1 -19.28 -10.69 -80.26
C MET A 1 -18.56 -9.66 -79.42
N GLN A 2 -17.94 -10.15 -78.34
CA GLN A 2 -17.02 -9.41 -77.49
C GLN A 2 -15.80 -9.02 -78.33
N ASP A 3 -15.31 -7.80 -78.19
CA ASP A 3 -13.89 -7.51 -78.36
C ASP A 3 -13.49 -6.44 -77.33
N ASP A 4 -12.74 -6.91 -76.35
CA ASP A 4 -11.89 -6.12 -75.46
C ASP A 4 -10.67 -5.66 -76.25
N ASP A 5 -10.23 -4.40 -76.10
CA ASP A 5 -8.82 -4.11 -76.37
C ASP A 5 -8.24 -3.07 -75.41
N LYS A 6 -6.99 -3.34 -75.03
CA LYS A 6 -6.40 -3.14 -73.72
C LYS A 6 -5.17 -2.25 -73.87
N THR A 7 -5.13 -1.14 -73.14
CA THR A 7 -4.02 -0.17 -73.20
C THR A 7 -2.77 -0.68 -72.48
N VAL A 8 -1.81 -1.13 -73.29
CA VAL A 8 -0.34 -0.94 -73.27
C VAL A 8 0.40 -0.86 -71.92
N ILE A 9 1.27 -1.85 -71.67
CA ILE A 9 2.43 -1.83 -70.77
C ILE A 9 3.68 -2.15 -71.62
N GLY A 10 4.79 -1.43 -71.39
CA GLY A 10 6.11 -1.66 -71.99
C GLY A 10 6.77 -3.01 -71.58
N PRO A 11 8.04 -3.30 -71.93
CA PRO A 11 9.21 -2.42 -71.72
C PRO A 11 10.22 -2.39 -72.88
N GLY A 12 10.99 -1.29 -72.97
CA GLY A 12 12.13 -1.16 -73.88
C GLY A 12 13.40 -1.79 -73.31
N VAL A 13 14.10 -2.57 -74.15
CA VAL A 13 15.42 -3.14 -73.90
C VAL A 13 16.42 -2.57 -74.90
N GLY A 14 17.58 -2.11 -74.40
CA GLY A 14 18.86 -2.53 -74.98
C GLY A 14 19.73 -1.49 -75.70
N GLY A 15 20.92 -1.27 -75.12
CA GLY A 15 22.16 -0.86 -75.81
C GLY A 15 22.61 0.56 -75.48
N GLY A 16 23.75 0.83 -74.87
CA GLY A 16 24.86 0.01 -74.39
C GLY A 16 26.07 0.92 -74.29
N ASP A 17 26.73 1.00 -73.13
CA ASP A 17 28.11 1.49 -73.07
C ASP A 17 28.85 0.90 -71.87
N ARG A 18 30.00 0.29 -72.15
CA ARG A 18 30.80 -0.51 -71.21
C ARG A 18 32.05 0.27 -70.86
N THR A 19 32.28 0.56 -69.58
CA THR A 19 33.62 0.94 -69.09
C THR A 19 34.05 0.06 -67.91
N LEU A 20 34.97 -0.82 -68.27
CA LEU A 20 35.94 -1.66 -67.55
C LEU A 20 36.09 -1.55 -66.01
N ILE A 21 36.02 -2.73 -65.40
CA ILE A 21 36.40 -3.09 -64.04
C ILE A 21 37.90 -3.42 -64.01
N ILE A 22 38.61 -2.92 -62.99
CA ILE A 22 39.94 -3.42 -62.59
C ILE A 22 39.83 -3.92 -61.13
N PRO A 23 40.09 -5.21 -60.85
CA PRO A 23 40.48 -5.65 -59.52
C PRO A 23 41.92 -6.18 -59.59
N THR A 24 42.79 -5.75 -58.67
CA THR A 24 44.17 -6.26 -58.55
C THR A 24 44.35 -6.93 -57.18
N PRO A 25 45.15 -8.02 -57.10
CA PRO A 25 44.85 -9.18 -56.27
C PRO A 25 45.87 -9.45 -55.14
N GLY A 26 45.53 -10.44 -54.31
CA GLY A 26 46.49 -11.36 -53.70
C GLY A 26 46.72 -11.20 -52.20
N ARG A 27 46.50 -12.26 -51.41
CA ARG A 27 47.54 -13.25 -51.10
C ARG A 27 47.02 -14.36 -50.17
N ASN A 28 47.30 -15.60 -50.58
CA ASN A 28 47.05 -16.87 -49.89
C ASN A 28 47.82 -17.01 -48.57
N GLN A 29 47.22 -17.68 -47.58
CA GLN A 29 47.89 -18.86 -47.00
C GLN A 29 46.91 -19.89 -46.40
N ARG A 30 47.14 -21.14 -46.80
CA ARG A 30 46.44 -22.37 -46.43
C ARG A 30 46.77 -22.76 -44.98
N GLN A 31 45.81 -23.28 -44.24
CA GLN A 31 46.07 -24.08 -43.03
C GLN A 31 45.62 -25.54 -43.22
N ALA A 32 46.49 -26.45 -42.80
CA ALA A 32 46.23 -27.87 -42.55
C ALA A 32 46.53 -28.17 -41.06
N PRO A 33 46.07 -29.31 -40.49
CA PRO A 33 45.66 -29.36 -39.09
C PRO A 33 46.63 -30.07 -38.10
N ARG A 34 46.39 -29.81 -36.81
CA ARG A 34 46.73 -30.54 -35.55
C ARG A 34 48.20 -30.65 -35.10
N ARG A 35 48.45 -30.15 -33.86
CA ARG A 35 49.29 -30.83 -32.85
C ARG A 35 48.87 -30.44 -31.42
N ARG A 36 48.84 -31.44 -30.52
CA ARG A 36 48.68 -31.32 -29.06
C ARG A 36 49.94 -30.72 -28.45
N GLU A 37 49.80 -29.81 -27.50
CA GLU A 37 50.73 -29.64 -26.38
C GLU A 37 49.99 -29.01 -25.18
N GLN A 38 50.23 -29.56 -24.00
CA GLN A 38 49.68 -29.20 -22.69
C GLN A 38 50.57 -28.16 -21.98
N GLU A 39 49.96 -27.31 -21.14
CA GLU A 39 50.38 -26.85 -19.77
C GLU A 39 49.96 -25.39 -19.47
N PRO A 40 49.94 -24.91 -18.22
CA PRO A 40 49.56 -25.55 -16.96
C PRO A 40 48.50 -24.74 -16.17
N ARG A 41 47.82 -25.41 -15.21
CA ARG A 41 46.83 -24.82 -14.29
C ARG A 41 47.50 -24.00 -13.19
N LEU A 42 47.13 -22.73 -13.05
CA LEU A 42 47.37 -21.94 -11.83
C LEU A 42 46.25 -22.21 -10.81
N ARG A 43 46.64 -22.75 -9.66
CA ARG A 43 45.80 -22.98 -8.48
C ARG A 43 45.60 -21.67 -7.71
N SER A 44 44.36 -21.32 -7.41
CA SER A 44 44.00 -20.33 -6.40
C SER A 44 43.99 -20.98 -5.00
N PRO A 45 44.50 -20.32 -3.95
CA PRO A 45 44.52 -20.90 -2.61
C PRO A 45 43.19 -20.66 -1.86
N SER A 46 42.67 -21.74 -1.28
CA SER A 46 41.57 -21.71 -0.32
C SER A 46 42.12 -21.66 1.12
N ARG A 47 41.67 -20.70 1.95
CA ARG A 47 41.54 -20.84 3.42
C ARG A 47 40.56 -19.77 3.94
N HIS A 48 39.36 -20.19 4.34
CA HIS A 48 38.92 -20.47 5.72
C HIS A 48 38.69 -19.22 6.58
N GLY A 49 37.41 -18.88 6.76
CA GLY A 49 36.91 -17.96 7.77
C GLY A 49 35.40 -18.14 7.90
N GLN A 50 34.98 -19.01 8.83
CA GLN A 50 33.59 -19.19 9.23
C GLN A 50 33.05 -17.88 9.83
N ALA A 51 31.93 -17.39 9.31
CA ALA A 51 31.05 -16.47 10.01
C ALA A 51 29.65 -17.12 10.05
N GLY A 52 29.07 -17.17 11.25
CA GLY A 52 27.89 -17.95 11.58
C GLY A 52 26.70 -17.70 10.65
N LEU A 53 26.10 -18.80 10.20
CA LEU A 53 24.87 -18.82 9.44
C LEU A 53 23.71 -18.57 10.42
N ALA A 54 23.25 -17.32 10.51
CA ALA A 54 21.90 -17.05 11.01
C ALA A 54 20.90 -17.75 10.06
N PRO A 55 19.83 -18.39 10.56
CA PRO A 55 18.85 -19.02 9.70
C PRO A 55 18.23 -17.93 8.82
N ARG A 56 18.53 -17.99 7.53
CA ARG A 56 17.92 -17.13 6.52
C ARG A 56 16.47 -17.58 6.41
N VAL A 57 15.59 -16.90 7.14
CA VAL A 57 14.14 -16.99 6.92
C VAL A 57 13.93 -16.79 5.42
N PRO A 58 13.18 -17.67 4.73
CA PRO A 58 12.79 -17.41 3.36
C PRO A 58 11.98 -16.12 3.39
N ILE A 59 12.58 -15.03 2.92
CA ILE A 59 11.80 -13.83 2.62
C ILE A 59 10.95 -14.24 1.44
N ASP A 60 9.65 -14.40 1.68
CA ASP A 60 8.68 -14.47 0.62
C ASP A 60 8.75 -13.14 -0.13
N ASN A 61 9.27 -13.19 -1.37
CA ASN A 61 9.43 -11.99 -2.21
C ASN A 61 8.07 -11.41 -2.66
N SER A 62 6.95 -11.94 -2.17
CA SER A 62 5.60 -11.43 -2.39
C SER A 62 5.33 -10.10 -1.65
N GLU A 63 6.06 -9.77 -0.58
CA GLU A 63 5.80 -8.58 0.23
C GLU A 63 6.54 -7.31 -0.25
N SER A 64 7.67 -7.45 -0.95
CA SER A 64 8.47 -6.29 -1.41
C SER A 64 7.92 -5.59 -2.65
N ASP A 65 6.97 -6.20 -3.37
CA ASP A 65 6.35 -5.63 -4.58
C ASP A 65 5.23 -4.60 -4.29
N ASN A 66 4.80 -4.47 -3.03
CA ASN A 66 3.62 -3.68 -2.65
C ASN A 66 3.92 -2.27 -2.12
N LEU A 67 5.14 -1.74 -2.30
CA LEU A 67 5.46 -0.40 -1.77
C LEU A 67 4.62 0.73 -2.42
N THR A 68 4.01 0.47 -3.58
CA THR A 68 3.05 1.35 -4.26
C THR A 68 1.64 0.75 -4.36
N GLY A 69 1.44 -0.52 -3.97
CA GLY A 69 0.17 -1.23 -4.13
C GLY A 69 -0.23 -1.56 -5.59
N LEU A 70 0.64 -1.28 -6.57
CA LEU A 70 0.40 -1.62 -7.98
C LEU A 70 1.09 -2.92 -8.38
N ASN A 71 0.49 -3.67 -9.31
CA ASN A 71 1.14 -4.84 -9.90
C ASN A 71 2.41 -4.45 -10.70
N LYS A 72 3.31 -5.41 -10.94
CA LYS A 72 4.59 -5.20 -11.64
C LYS A 72 4.45 -4.55 -13.02
N THR A 73 3.50 -5.02 -13.83
CA THR A 73 3.28 -4.51 -15.19
C THR A 73 2.81 -3.06 -15.18
N THR A 74 1.99 -2.70 -14.20
CA THR A 74 1.40 -1.37 -14.07
C THR A 74 2.35 -0.40 -13.40
N ALA A 75 3.11 -0.86 -12.40
CA ALA A 75 4.19 -0.12 -11.79
C ALA A 75 5.25 0.28 -12.84
N ALA A 76 5.61 -0.63 -13.75
CA ALA A 76 6.50 -0.35 -14.87
C ALA A 76 5.95 0.73 -15.83
N ALA A 77 4.63 0.82 -15.99
CA ALA A 77 3.97 1.80 -16.85
C ALA A 77 3.67 3.14 -16.16
N SER A 78 4.06 3.32 -14.88
CA SER A 78 3.68 4.49 -14.07
C SER A 78 4.03 5.83 -14.73
N THR A 79 5.26 5.97 -15.26
CA THR A 79 5.68 7.18 -15.99
C THR A 79 4.83 7.43 -17.23
N LEU A 80 4.54 6.39 -18.02
CA LEU A 80 3.72 6.49 -19.23
C LEU A 80 2.27 6.86 -18.91
N LEU A 81 1.71 6.34 -17.82
CA LEU A 81 0.36 6.68 -17.34
C LEU A 81 0.29 8.13 -16.82
N ALA A 82 1.33 8.60 -16.14
CA ALA A 82 1.45 10.00 -15.73
C ALA A 82 1.52 10.92 -16.95
N LEU A 83 2.37 10.60 -17.93
CA LEU A 83 2.47 11.34 -19.19
C LEU A 83 1.15 11.34 -19.97
N LEU A 84 0.45 10.20 -20.04
CA LEU A 84 -0.86 10.09 -20.69
C LEU A 84 -1.87 11.08 -20.08
N SER A 85 -1.84 11.23 -18.76
CA SER A 85 -2.69 12.16 -18.01
C SER A 85 -2.38 13.61 -18.32
N GLU A 86 -1.09 13.95 -18.37
CA GLU A 86 -0.59 15.30 -18.65
C GLU A 86 -0.87 15.72 -20.09
N LEU A 87 -0.59 14.83 -21.05
CA LEU A 87 -0.79 15.07 -22.49
C LEU A 87 -2.23 15.45 -22.83
N ARG A 88 -3.20 14.81 -22.18
CA ARG A 88 -4.62 15.10 -22.40
C ARG A 88 -5.02 16.53 -22.00
N ASN A 89 -4.30 17.12 -21.05
CA ASN A 89 -4.55 18.48 -20.56
C ASN A 89 -3.64 19.53 -21.23
N LEU A 90 -2.71 19.11 -22.09
CA LEU A 90 -1.73 19.99 -22.70
C LEU A 90 -2.33 20.72 -23.90
N THR A 91 -2.55 22.04 -23.76
CA THR A 91 -3.18 22.86 -24.81
C THR A 91 -2.24 23.28 -25.93
N ARG A 92 -0.93 23.28 -25.70
CA ARG A 92 0.11 23.62 -26.68
C ARG A 92 1.39 22.87 -26.38
N HIS A 93 2.10 22.45 -27.43
CA HIS A 93 3.44 21.93 -27.30
C HIS A 93 4.31 22.36 -28.48
N ASN A 94 5.49 22.92 -28.20
CA ASN A 94 6.35 23.51 -29.23
C ASN A 94 7.29 22.51 -29.90
N ASP A 95 7.66 21.42 -29.21
CA ASP A 95 8.60 20.41 -29.72
C ASP A 95 7.98 19.01 -29.74
N VAL A 96 7.13 18.78 -30.74
CA VAL A 96 6.43 17.50 -30.92
C VAL A 96 7.40 16.36 -31.26
N ASN A 97 8.52 16.65 -31.93
CA ASN A 97 9.53 15.63 -32.24
C ASN A 97 10.32 15.22 -31.00
N GLY A 98 10.66 16.17 -30.12
CA GLY A 98 11.24 15.90 -28.81
C GLY A 98 10.35 15.02 -27.96
N LEU A 99 9.05 15.35 -27.86
CA LEU A 99 8.06 14.52 -27.17
C LEU A 99 7.99 13.11 -27.76
N ARG A 100 7.99 12.98 -29.10
CA ARG A 100 7.98 11.67 -29.76
C ARG A 100 9.17 10.82 -29.32
N ASN A 101 10.37 11.40 -29.35
CA ASN A 101 11.59 10.71 -28.95
C ASN A 101 11.56 10.31 -27.47
N GLN A 102 11.01 11.17 -26.61
CA GLN A 102 10.82 10.87 -25.19
C GLN A 102 9.86 9.69 -25.00
N LEU A 103 8.70 9.69 -25.65
CA LEU A 103 7.74 8.58 -25.56
C LEU A 103 8.32 7.26 -26.09
N ILE A 104 9.07 7.30 -27.19
CA ILE A 104 9.78 6.11 -27.72
C ILE A 104 10.79 5.59 -26.69
N HIS A 105 11.52 6.49 -26.02
CA HIS A 105 12.46 6.11 -24.98
C HIS A 105 11.76 5.45 -23.79
N GLU A 106 10.71 6.07 -23.26
CA GLU A 106 9.92 5.53 -22.14
C GLU A 106 9.26 4.18 -22.48
N LEU A 107 8.73 4.01 -23.70
CA LEU A 107 8.18 2.73 -24.14
C LEU A 107 9.24 1.63 -24.24
N ARG A 108 10.48 1.97 -24.64
CA ARG A 108 11.59 1.02 -24.66
C ARG A 108 12.06 0.64 -23.25
N LEU A 109 12.09 1.61 -22.32
CA LEU A 109 12.38 1.36 -20.91
C LEU A 109 11.32 0.46 -20.27
N TYR A 110 10.05 0.71 -20.58
CA TYR A 110 8.96 -0.15 -20.17
C TYR A 110 9.15 -1.60 -20.67
N ASP A 111 9.44 -1.78 -21.96
CA ASP A 111 9.70 -3.10 -22.56
C ASP A 111 10.90 -3.80 -21.91
N SER A 112 12.01 -3.08 -21.64
CA SER A 112 13.18 -3.68 -20.99
C SER A 112 12.88 -4.09 -19.56
N HIS A 113 12.19 -3.26 -18.80
CA HIS A 113 11.82 -3.56 -17.41
C HIS A 113 10.92 -4.80 -17.31
N LEU A 114 9.93 -4.94 -18.22
CA LEU A 114 9.09 -6.14 -18.26
C LEU A 114 9.88 -7.42 -18.61
N ARG A 115 10.89 -7.32 -19.47
CA ARG A 115 11.78 -8.44 -19.80
C ARG A 115 12.67 -8.83 -18.63
N GLU A 116 13.15 -7.85 -17.86
CA GLU A 116 13.98 -8.09 -16.67
C GLU A 116 13.24 -8.85 -15.57
N ILE A 117 11.93 -8.60 -15.41
CA ILE A 117 11.07 -9.34 -14.47
C ILE A 117 10.47 -10.64 -15.06
N ASP A 118 11.02 -11.13 -16.19
CA ASP A 118 10.63 -12.35 -16.89
C ASP A 118 9.13 -12.41 -17.29
N THR A 119 8.58 -11.26 -17.72
CA THR A 119 7.19 -11.19 -18.20
C THR A 119 7.06 -11.91 -19.55
N PRO A 120 6.03 -12.77 -19.75
CA PRO A 120 5.76 -13.38 -21.05
C PRO A 120 5.66 -12.37 -22.19
N ASN A 121 6.34 -12.65 -23.32
CA ASN A 121 6.39 -11.71 -24.45
C ASN A 121 5.01 -11.36 -25.01
N GLU A 122 4.03 -12.27 -24.92
CA GLU A 122 2.64 -12.01 -25.30
C GLU A 122 2.01 -10.85 -24.49
N ILE A 123 2.34 -10.74 -23.20
CA ILE A 123 1.87 -9.66 -22.32
C ILE A 123 2.59 -8.36 -22.67
N ILE A 124 3.90 -8.42 -22.87
CA ILE A 124 4.71 -7.25 -23.24
C ILE A 124 4.18 -6.61 -24.53
N VAL A 125 4.00 -7.41 -25.58
CA VAL A 125 3.51 -6.93 -26.88
C VAL A 125 2.09 -6.38 -26.77
N SER A 126 1.20 -7.06 -26.04
CA SER A 126 -0.19 -6.62 -25.85
C SER A 126 -0.28 -5.31 -25.06
N ALA A 127 0.47 -5.21 -23.96
CA ALA A 127 0.48 -4.03 -23.11
C ALA A 127 1.08 -2.82 -23.84
N ARG A 128 2.20 -3.00 -24.54
CA ARG A 128 2.81 -1.95 -25.37
C ARG A 128 1.87 -1.48 -26.47
N TYR A 129 1.18 -2.40 -27.15
CA TYR A 129 0.18 -2.06 -28.16
C TYR A 129 -0.90 -1.13 -27.57
N CYS A 130 -1.45 -1.51 -26.41
CA CYS A 130 -2.48 -0.72 -25.73
C CYS A 130 -1.98 0.65 -25.28
N LEU A 131 -0.76 0.74 -24.74
CA LEU A 131 -0.12 2.01 -24.36
C LEU A 131 0.12 2.92 -25.57
N CYS A 132 0.69 2.39 -26.65
CA CYS A 132 0.90 3.14 -27.90
C CYS A 132 -0.43 3.71 -28.43
N THR A 133 -1.48 2.88 -28.44
CA THR A 133 -2.81 3.28 -28.90
C THR A 133 -3.40 4.38 -28.03
N ALA A 134 -3.25 4.29 -26.71
CA ALA A 134 -3.77 5.28 -25.76
C ALA A 134 -3.03 6.62 -25.84
N LEU A 135 -1.70 6.59 -25.93
CA LEU A 135 -0.87 7.79 -26.09
C LEU A 135 -1.18 8.51 -27.41
N ASP A 136 -1.30 7.76 -28.50
CA ASP A 136 -1.66 8.33 -29.80
C ASP A 136 -3.05 8.98 -29.76
N GLU A 137 -4.04 8.34 -29.13
CA GLU A 137 -5.38 8.92 -28.98
C GLU A 137 -5.37 10.18 -28.12
N ALA A 138 -4.63 10.20 -27.00
CA ALA A 138 -4.53 11.38 -26.15
C ALA A 138 -3.94 12.57 -26.90
N ILE A 139 -2.86 12.37 -27.65
CA ILE A 139 -2.19 13.42 -28.43
C ILE A 139 -3.08 13.89 -29.59
N LEU A 140 -3.67 12.97 -30.36
CA LEU A 140 -4.52 13.32 -31.51
C LEU A 140 -5.84 14.00 -31.10
N ASN A 141 -6.22 13.93 -29.83
CA ASN A 141 -7.36 14.67 -29.27
C ASN A 141 -6.97 16.06 -28.72
N THR A 142 -5.70 16.46 -28.75
CA THR A 142 -5.26 17.82 -28.43
C THR A 142 -5.38 18.76 -29.65
N PRO A 143 -5.49 20.09 -29.45
CA PRO A 143 -5.54 21.04 -30.57
C PRO A 143 -4.31 21.00 -31.48
N TRP A 144 -3.14 20.69 -30.93
CA TRP A 144 -1.87 20.68 -31.67
C TRP A 144 -1.53 19.33 -32.29
N GLY A 145 -2.10 18.22 -31.82
CA GLY A 145 -1.73 16.87 -32.27
C GLY A 145 -2.10 16.57 -33.72
N THR A 146 -3.20 17.14 -34.23
CA THR A 146 -3.60 17.01 -35.64
C THR A 146 -2.78 17.92 -36.54
N GLU A 147 -2.46 19.14 -36.09
CA GLU A 147 -1.66 20.13 -36.82
C GLU A 147 -0.18 19.75 -36.92
N SER A 148 0.34 19.00 -35.95
CA SER A 148 1.76 18.63 -35.87
C SER A 148 2.16 17.43 -36.74
N GLY A 149 1.24 16.85 -37.50
CA GLY A 149 1.50 15.66 -38.31
C GLY A 149 1.76 14.39 -37.49
N TRP A 150 1.32 14.32 -36.22
CA TRP A 150 1.57 13.17 -35.34
C TRP A 150 1.13 11.84 -35.97
N ALA A 151 -0.01 11.84 -36.65
CA ALA A 151 -0.59 10.66 -37.30
C ALA A 151 0.33 9.98 -38.33
N GLN A 152 1.29 10.71 -38.93
CA GLN A 152 2.23 10.14 -39.91
C GLN A 152 3.28 9.24 -39.26
N HIS A 153 3.66 9.55 -38.02
CA HIS A 153 4.69 8.86 -37.24
C HIS A 153 4.22 8.68 -35.80
N SER A 154 3.09 7.99 -35.66
CA SER A 154 2.46 7.71 -34.36
C SER A 154 3.26 6.63 -33.59
N MET A 155 3.03 6.51 -32.29
CA MET A 155 3.64 5.43 -31.48
C MET A 155 3.23 4.06 -32.02
N LEU A 156 1.94 3.89 -32.34
CA LEU A 156 1.43 2.65 -32.89
C LEU A 156 2.06 2.30 -34.24
N SER A 157 2.23 3.28 -35.13
CA SER A 157 2.91 3.08 -36.41
C SER A 157 4.38 2.70 -36.20
N THR A 158 5.06 3.36 -35.26
CA THR A 158 6.48 3.13 -34.98
C THR A 158 6.76 1.72 -34.41
N PHE A 159 5.90 1.22 -33.52
CA PHE A 159 6.15 -0.05 -32.81
C PHE A 159 5.41 -1.26 -33.40
N HIS A 160 4.30 -1.03 -34.12
CA HIS A 160 3.41 -2.08 -34.62
C HIS A 160 3.10 -1.96 -36.11
N ASN A 161 3.59 -0.92 -36.80
CA ASN A 161 3.33 -0.67 -38.22
C ASN A 161 1.81 -0.60 -38.54
N GLU A 162 1.04 -0.06 -37.60
CA GLU A 162 -0.41 0.10 -37.67
C GLU A 162 -0.80 1.57 -37.40
N THR A 163 -1.85 2.06 -38.08
CA THR A 163 -2.27 3.48 -38.01
C THR A 163 -3.56 3.70 -37.22
N PHE A 164 -4.35 2.66 -36.96
CA PHE A 164 -5.60 2.74 -36.20
C PHE A 164 -5.71 1.57 -35.23
N GLY A 165 -5.54 1.83 -33.93
CA GLY A 165 -5.56 0.79 -32.91
C GLY A 165 -6.81 0.71 -32.04
N GLY A 166 -7.74 1.67 -32.19
CA GLY A 166 -8.89 1.83 -31.29
C GLY A 166 -9.86 0.65 -31.26
N GLU A 167 -9.91 -0.20 -32.29
CA GLU A 167 -10.69 -1.44 -32.28
C GLU A 167 -9.90 -2.63 -31.72
N LYS A 168 -8.63 -2.78 -32.15
CA LYS A 168 -7.76 -3.88 -31.72
C LYS A 168 -7.44 -3.81 -30.23
N PHE A 169 -7.43 -2.63 -29.62
CA PHE A 169 -7.39 -2.49 -28.16
C PHE A 169 -8.48 -3.36 -27.49
N PHE A 170 -9.72 -3.28 -27.96
CA PHE A 170 -10.83 -4.04 -27.38
C PHE A 170 -10.80 -5.51 -27.77
N MET A 171 -10.24 -5.86 -28.94
CA MET A 171 -9.99 -7.27 -29.30
C MET A 171 -8.94 -7.92 -28.38
N ILE A 172 -7.86 -7.18 -28.07
CA ILE A 172 -6.86 -7.60 -27.08
C ILE A 172 -7.53 -7.74 -25.71
N LEU A 173 -8.29 -6.74 -25.26
CA LEU A 173 -9.01 -6.80 -23.99
C LEU A 173 -9.91 -8.04 -23.89
N SER A 174 -10.73 -8.31 -24.91
CA SER A 174 -11.58 -9.50 -24.93
C SER A 174 -10.79 -10.80 -24.88
N ARG A 175 -9.65 -10.86 -25.56
CA ARG A 175 -8.78 -12.04 -25.57
C ARG A 175 -8.14 -12.29 -24.21
N LEU A 176 -7.70 -11.24 -23.53
CA LEU A 176 -7.11 -11.34 -22.19
C LEU A 176 -8.16 -11.72 -21.14
N LEU A 177 -9.42 -11.29 -21.32
CA LEU A 177 -10.54 -11.65 -20.45
C LEU A 177 -10.94 -13.14 -20.54
N GLU A 178 -10.51 -13.88 -21.57
CA GLU A 178 -10.74 -15.34 -21.63
C GLU A 178 -10.01 -16.09 -20.51
N ALA A 179 -8.87 -15.57 -20.04
CA ALA A 179 -8.07 -16.18 -18.96
C ALA A 179 -7.59 -15.10 -17.96
N PRO A 180 -8.51 -14.50 -17.19
CA PRO A 180 -8.22 -13.29 -16.41
C PRO A 180 -7.19 -13.54 -15.30
N ALA A 181 -7.15 -14.75 -14.72
CA ALA A 181 -6.14 -15.12 -13.72
C ALA A 181 -4.71 -15.10 -14.30
N ARG A 182 -4.53 -15.49 -15.56
CA ARG A 182 -3.21 -15.48 -16.23
C ARG A 182 -2.78 -14.07 -16.61
N TYR A 183 -3.73 -13.22 -17.02
CA TYR A 183 -3.46 -11.89 -17.57
C TYR A 183 -3.80 -10.74 -16.61
N ILE A 184 -3.95 -11.03 -15.31
CA ILE A 184 -4.45 -10.08 -14.31
C ILE A 184 -3.65 -8.76 -14.30
N ASN A 185 -2.32 -8.83 -14.38
CA ASN A 185 -1.48 -7.64 -14.34
C ASN A 185 -1.69 -6.73 -15.57
N ALA A 186 -1.92 -7.33 -16.74
CA ALA A 186 -2.19 -6.59 -17.97
C ALA A 186 -3.63 -6.03 -17.99
N LEU A 187 -4.60 -6.79 -17.47
CA LEU A 187 -5.99 -6.34 -17.34
C LEU A 187 -6.11 -5.11 -16.43
N GLU A 188 -5.37 -5.08 -15.33
CA GLU A 188 -5.28 -3.91 -14.43
C GLU A 188 -4.68 -2.69 -15.13
N LEU A 189 -3.63 -2.85 -15.93
CA LEU A 189 -3.08 -1.76 -16.76
C LEU A 189 -4.13 -1.24 -17.76
N LEU A 190 -4.83 -2.14 -18.47
CA LEU A 190 -5.87 -1.77 -19.42
C LEU A 190 -7.04 -1.06 -18.73
N TYR A 191 -7.39 -1.47 -17.50
CA TYR A 191 -8.38 -0.77 -16.69
C TYR A 191 -7.95 0.66 -16.39
N LEU A 192 -6.69 0.89 -16.00
CA LEU A 192 -6.19 2.25 -15.76
C LEU A 192 -6.18 3.10 -17.03
N ILE A 193 -5.81 2.53 -18.19
CA ILE A 193 -5.88 3.24 -19.47
C ILE A 193 -7.32 3.69 -19.78
N LEU A 194 -8.30 2.81 -19.55
CA LEU A 194 -9.73 3.14 -19.72
C LEU A 194 -10.21 4.19 -18.70
N ALA A 195 -9.79 4.06 -17.44
CA ALA A 195 -10.10 5.03 -16.39
C ALA A 195 -9.53 6.42 -16.69
N GLN A 196 -8.39 6.48 -17.40
CA GLN A 196 -7.80 7.72 -17.88
C GLN A 196 -8.49 8.33 -19.10
N GLY A 197 -9.58 7.71 -19.59
CA GLY A 197 -10.47 8.26 -20.61
C GLY A 197 -10.19 7.77 -22.03
N PHE A 198 -9.43 6.69 -22.21
CA PHE A 198 -9.32 6.04 -23.51
C PHE A 198 -10.69 5.58 -24.01
N SER A 199 -11.06 5.98 -25.22
CA SER A 199 -12.37 5.73 -25.82
C SER A 199 -12.30 4.82 -27.05
N GLY A 200 -11.23 4.91 -27.85
CA GLY A 200 -11.04 4.09 -29.05
C GLY A 200 -12.23 4.16 -30.01
N LYS A 201 -12.66 2.99 -30.51
CA LYS A 201 -13.80 2.88 -31.45
C LYS A 201 -15.12 3.45 -30.90
N TYR A 202 -15.31 3.50 -29.58
CA TYR A 202 -16.54 3.97 -28.96
C TYR A 202 -16.70 5.49 -29.00
N ARG A 203 -15.66 6.25 -29.35
CA ARG A 203 -15.75 7.71 -29.47
C ARG A 203 -16.70 8.16 -30.60
N LEU A 204 -16.87 7.36 -31.63
CA LEU A 204 -17.69 7.68 -32.81
C LEU A 204 -19.16 7.29 -32.65
N ASP A 205 -19.49 6.44 -31.68
CA ASP A 205 -20.85 5.97 -31.44
C ASP A 205 -21.60 6.92 -30.50
N ARG A 206 -22.84 7.29 -30.86
CA ARG A 206 -23.73 8.11 -30.03
C ARG A 206 -23.95 7.52 -28.63
N ARG A 207 -23.97 6.18 -28.51
CA ARG A 207 -24.11 5.46 -27.24
C ARG A 207 -22.80 4.85 -26.74
N GLY A 208 -21.66 5.27 -27.31
CA GLY A 208 -20.36 4.67 -27.01
C GLY A 208 -19.91 4.87 -25.56
N HIS A 209 -20.24 6.01 -24.95
CA HIS A 209 -19.92 6.29 -23.54
C HIS A 209 -20.57 5.28 -22.58
N LEU A 210 -21.83 4.90 -22.79
CA LEU A 210 -22.51 3.89 -21.98
C LEU A 210 -21.87 2.51 -22.15
N GLN A 211 -21.51 2.16 -23.39
CA GLN A 211 -20.81 0.90 -23.67
C GLN A 211 -19.42 0.87 -23.01
N LEU A 212 -18.71 1.99 -23.01
CA LEU A 212 -17.39 2.10 -22.38
C LEU A 212 -17.47 1.94 -20.86
N GLU A 213 -18.46 2.57 -20.21
CA GLU A 213 -18.68 2.37 -18.77
C GLU A 213 -19.05 0.91 -18.45
N GLN A 214 -19.93 0.28 -19.23
CA GLN A 214 -20.23 -1.14 -19.08
C GLN A 214 -18.98 -2.03 -19.23
N ILE A 215 -18.10 -1.72 -20.18
CA ILE A 215 -16.84 -2.45 -20.37
C ILE A 215 -15.92 -2.25 -19.15
N LYS A 216 -15.81 -1.03 -18.63
CA LYS A 216 -15.02 -0.72 -17.43
C LYS A 216 -15.55 -1.47 -16.20
N ASP A 217 -16.86 -1.49 -16.00
CA ASP A 217 -17.50 -2.18 -14.88
C ASP A 217 -17.29 -3.70 -14.97
N ASN A 218 -17.47 -4.29 -16.14
CA ASN A 218 -17.22 -5.71 -16.36
C ASN A 218 -15.75 -6.07 -16.14
N LEU A 219 -14.83 -5.26 -16.66
CA LEU A 219 -13.40 -5.44 -16.44
C LEU A 219 -13.04 -5.35 -14.96
N TYR A 220 -13.55 -4.35 -14.25
CA TYR A 220 -13.35 -4.20 -12.81
C TYR A 220 -13.86 -5.43 -12.03
N GLN A 221 -15.06 -5.91 -12.35
CA GLN A 221 -15.61 -7.11 -11.71
C GLN A 221 -14.75 -8.36 -11.99
N SER A 222 -14.25 -8.52 -13.22
CA SER A 222 -13.34 -9.62 -13.56
C SER A 222 -12.03 -9.54 -12.76
N ILE A 223 -11.46 -8.35 -12.61
CA ILE A 223 -10.25 -8.12 -11.80
C ILE A 223 -10.53 -8.43 -10.33
N ALA A 224 -11.61 -7.88 -9.77
CA ALA A 224 -12.00 -8.07 -8.38
C ALA A 224 -12.25 -9.55 -8.05
N ARG A 225 -12.88 -10.33 -8.95
CA ARG A 225 -13.09 -11.77 -8.75
C ARG A 225 -11.78 -12.56 -8.67
N VAL A 226 -10.75 -12.15 -9.40
CA VAL A 226 -9.44 -12.84 -9.39
C VAL A 226 -8.61 -12.43 -8.17
N ARG A 227 -8.61 -11.14 -7.82
CA ARG A 227 -7.85 -10.62 -6.67
C ARG A 227 -8.49 -10.94 -5.33
N GLY A 228 -9.80 -11.20 -5.30
CA GLY A 228 -10.57 -11.39 -4.07
C GLY A 228 -11.09 -10.06 -3.52
N GLU A 229 -11.68 -10.11 -2.32
CA GLU A 229 -12.05 -8.89 -1.62
C GLU A 229 -10.76 -8.16 -1.20
N PHE A 230 -10.58 -6.92 -1.68
CA PHE A 230 -9.54 -6.04 -1.18
C PHE A 230 -9.84 -5.73 0.29
N GLU A 231 -8.85 -5.90 1.18
CA GLU A 231 -8.88 -5.25 2.48
C GLU A 231 -9.10 -3.74 2.24
N ARG A 232 -10.27 -3.22 2.61
CA ARG A 232 -10.66 -1.78 2.51
C ARG A 232 -9.87 -0.89 3.47
N ASP A 233 -8.76 -1.39 3.98
CA ASP A 233 -7.91 -0.70 4.91
C ASP A 233 -7.02 0.25 4.11
N LEU A 234 -7.37 1.54 4.15
CA LEU A 234 -6.71 2.63 3.41
C LEU A 234 -5.21 2.81 3.77
N SER A 235 -4.71 2.08 4.76
CA SER A 235 -3.27 1.90 4.96
C SER A 235 -2.98 0.54 5.62
N PRO A 236 -1.85 -0.13 5.31
CA PRO A 236 -1.41 -1.35 5.98
C PRO A 236 -1.21 -1.19 7.50
N ARG A 237 -1.09 0.06 7.97
CA ARG A 237 -0.97 0.46 9.38
C ARG A 237 -2.07 1.43 9.78
N TRP A 238 -3.32 1.18 9.36
CA TRP A 238 -4.47 2.03 9.69
C TRP A 238 -4.78 2.04 11.19
N ARG A 239 -4.36 0.99 11.91
CA ARG A 239 -4.14 1.09 13.35
C ARG A 239 -2.94 2.00 13.52
N GLY A 240 -3.22 3.30 13.57
CA GLY A 240 -2.29 4.28 14.10
C GLY A 240 -1.72 3.71 15.39
N VAL A 241 -0.44 4.03 15.66
CA VAL A 241 0.13 3.86 17.00
C VAL A 241 -0.98 4.21 17.96
N GLU A 242 -1.40 3.25 18.79
CA GLU A 242 -2.27 3.55 19.92
C GLU A 242 -1.49 4.62 20.69
N LEU A 243 -1.74 5.89 20.36
CA LEU A 243 -1.74 6.92 21.36
C LEU A 243 -2.78 6.36 22.28
N GLU A 244 -2.27 5.69 23.31
CA GLU A 244 -2.86 5.64 24.62
C GLU A 244 -3.19 7.12 24.91
N GLU A 245 -4.30 7.59 24.35
CA GLU A 245 -5.04 8.72 24.86
C GLU A 245 -5.40 8.21 26.25
N LYS A 246 -4.45 8.46 27.15
CA LYS A 246 -4.64 8.41 28.58
C LYS A 246 -5.67 9.48 28.86
N HIS A 247 -6.91 9.13 28.56
CA HIS A 247 -8.10 9.71 29.11
C HIS A 247 -8.11 9.26 30.57
N VAL A 248 -7.19 9.82 31.35
CA VAL A 248 -7.22 9.78 32.81
C VAL A 248 -8.22 10.85 33.24
N SER A 249 -9.48 10.68 32.86
CA SER A 249 -10.56 11.38 33.52
C SER A 249 -11.26 10.39 34.43
N ASP A 250 -10.82 10.39 35.68
CA ASP A 250 -11.57 10.08 36.89
C ASP A 250 -12.52 8.87 36.85
N TYR A 251 -11.91 7.69 36.99
CA TYR A 251 -12.59 6.55 37.62
C TYR A 251 -12.08 6.41 39.06
N ILE A 252 -12.47 7.34 39.94
CA ILE A 252 -12.25 7.14 41.38
C ILE A 252 -13.21 6.03 41.82
N PRO A 253 -12.72 4.86 42.25
CA PRO A 253 -13.58 3.74 42.60
C PRO A 253 -14.47 4.10 43.79
N LEU A 254 -15.71 3.62 43.76
CA LEU A 254 -16.72 3.88 44.81
C LEU A 254 -16.23 3.56 46.23
N TRP A 255 -15.30 2.61 46.39
CA TRP A 255 -14.74 2.30 47.72
C TRP A 255 -14.07 3.51 48.36
N VAL A 256 -13.44 4.40 47.57
CA VAL A 256 -12.69 5.54 48.11
C VAL A 256 -13.67 6.49 48.80
N TYR A 257 -14.83 6.73 48.19
CA TYR A 257 -15.92 7.47 48.82
C TYR A 257 -16.42 6.79 50.09
N MET A 258 -16.59 5.46 50.08
CA MET A 258 -17.00 4.70 51.26
C MET A 258 -15.97 4.80 52.40
N SER A 259 -14.68 4.78 52.07
CA SER A 259 -13.58 4.92 53.04
C SER A 259 -13.53 6.31 53.66
N VAL A 260 -13.64 7.36 52.83
CA VAL A 260 -13.68 8.75 53.31
C VAL A 260 -14.92 9.00 54.17
N PHE A 261 -16.08 8.50 53.75
CA PHE A 261 -17.31 8.60 54.52
C PHE A 261 -17.20 7.89 55.87
N LEU A 262 -16.67 6.65 55.89
CA LEU A 262 -16.44 5.90 57.11
C LEU A 262 -15.47 6.63 58.05
N PHE A 263 -14.39 7.20 57.50
CA PHE A 263 -13.42 7.98 58.28
C PHE A 263 -14.05 9.19 58.95
N ILE A 264 -14.87 9.97 58.23
CA ILE A 264 -15.60 11.12 58.80
C ILE A 264 -16.55 10.66 59.92
N LEU A 265 -17.23 9.53 59.72
CA LEU A 265 -18.17 8.97 60.69
C LEU A 265 -17.44 8.55 61.99
N VAL A 266 -16.30 7.86 61.87
CA VAL A 266 -15.45 7.47 63.00
C VAL A 266 -14.87 8.70 63.70
N ALA A 267 -14.38 9.70 62.96
CA ALA A 267 -13.85 10.93 63.54
C ALA A 267 -14.92 11.70 64.32
N THR A 268 -16.14 11.78 63.79
CA THR A 268 -17.28 12.42 64.45
C THR A 268 -17.68 11.66 65.71
N TYR A 269 -17.76 10.33 65.63
CA TYR A 269 -18.06 9.48 66.79
C TYR A 269 -16.99 9.61 67.88
N ALA A 270 -15.71 9.56 67.52
CA ALA A 270 -14.60 9.72 68.45
C ALA A 270 -14.63 11.11 69.11
N GLY A 271 -14.87 12.18 68.34
CA GLY A 271 -15.03 13.53 68.87
C GLY A 271 -16.19 13.63 69.86
N PHE A 272 -17.34 13.06 69.53
CA PHE A 272 -18.49 13.04 70.42
C PHE A 272 -18.24 12.20 71.68
N ARG A 273 -17.54 11.07 71.57
CA ARG A 273 -17.19 10.21 72.70
C ARG A 273 -16.19 10.89 73.63
N LEU A 274 -15.23 11.63 73.10
CA LEU A 274 -14.29 12.43 73.89
C LEU A 274 -15.02 13.60 74.58
N TRP A 275 -15.93 14.27 73.87
CA TRP A 275 -16.74 15.34 74.45
C TRP A 275 -17.64 14.81 75.58
N GLN A 276 -18.32 13.67 75.38
CA GLN A 276 -19.09 13.02 76.44
C GLN A 276 -18.23 12.58 77.62
N ASN A 277 -17.02 12.07 77.37
CA ASN A 277 -16.11 11.68 78.45
C ASN A 277 -15.72 12.88 79.31
N GLN A 278 -15.48 14.05 78.71
CA GLN A 278 -15.23 15.29 79.46
C GLN A 278 -16.43 15.73 80.31
N THR A 279 -17.67 15.44 79.86
CA THR A 279 -18.89 15.75 80.63
C THR A 279 -19.22 14.68 81.71
N THR A 280 -18.69 13.46 81.59
CA THR A 280 -19.05 12.31 82.45
C THR A 280 -18.09 12.08 83.62
N GLU A 281 -16.79 12.38 83.45
CA GLU A 281 -15.82 12.34 84.56
C GLU A 281 -16.22 13.18 85.80
N PRO A 282 -16.80 14.39 85.70
CA PRO A 282 -17.17 15.16 86.88
C PRO A 282 -18.32 14.54 87.67
N VAL A 283 -19.11 13.60 87.12
CA VAL A 283 -20.21 12.96 87.84
C VAL A 283 -19.71 11.75 88.65
N ALA A 284 -18.73 11.00 88.12
CA ALA A 284 -18.10 9.89 88.84
C ALA A 284 -17.31 10.39 90.07
N THR A 285 -16.59 11.50 89.95
CA THR A 285 -15.90 12.12 91.10
C THR A 285 -16.86 12.69 92.14
N ARG A 286 -18.06 13.16 91.74
CA ARG A 286 -19.10 13.58 92.69
C ARG A 286 -19.68 12.41 93.48
N LEU A 287 -19.81 11.23 92.88
CA LEU A 287 -20.28 10.01 93.55
C LEU A 287 -19.25 9.51 94.58
N GLU A 288 -17.95 9.54 94.26
CA GLU A 288 -16.89 9.20 95.22
C GLU A 288 -16.79 10.21 96.38
N GLN A 289 -17.02 11.51 96.13
CA GLN A 289 -17.10 12.51 97.21
C GLN A 289 -18.32 12.30 98.13
N ILE A 290 -19.50 11.96 97.60
CA ILE A 290 -20.66 11.65 98.44
C ILE A 290 -20.43 10.37 99.24
N ALA A 291 -19.84 9.34 98.64
CA ALA A 291 -19.52 8.09 99.32
C ALA A 291 -18.51 8.29 100.46
N SER A 292 -17.46 9.09 100.25
CA SER A 292 -16.46 9.39 101.30
C SER A 292 -17.05 10.23 102.45
N LEU A 293 -17.88 11.25 102.15
CA LEU A 293 -18.58 12.03 103.18
C LEU A 293 -19.58 11.19 104.00
N ALA A 294 -20.27 10.23 103.38
CA ALA A 294 -21.14 9.28 104.09
C ALA A 294 -20.35 8.34 105.02
N THR A 295 -19.13 7.98 104.60
CA THR A 295 -18.26 7.07 105.39
C THR A 295 -17.69 7.78 106.63
N GLU A 296 -17.32 9.06 106.50
CA GLU A 296 -16.80 9.89 107.60
C GLU A 296 -17.86 10.20 108.68
N HIS A 297 -19.13 10.38 108.30
CA HIS A 297 -20.22 10.64 109.27
C HIS A 297 -20.62 9.42 110.12
N SER A 298 -20.26 8.19 109.70
CA SER A 298 -20.54 6.96 110.46
C SER A 298 -19.46 6.59 111.50
N ALA A 299 -18.37 7.36 111.57
CA ALA A 299 -17.24 7.11 112.46
C ALA A 299 -17.22 8.04 113.71
N ILE A 300 -18.38 8.36 114.28
CA ILE A 300 -18.47 9.00 115.60
C ILE A 300 -18.52 7.90 116.68
N PRO A 301 -17.50 7.75 117.54
CA PRO A 301 -17.48 6.72 118.57
C PRO A 301 -18.31 7.15 119.78
N SER A 302 -19.39 6.43 120.10
CA SER A 302 -20.03 6.50 121.42
C SER A 302 -19.22 5.67 122.42
N LEU A 303 -18.21 6.32 123.01
CA LEU A 303 -17.54 5.84 124.21
C LEU A 303 -18.51 5.81 125.39
N ARG A 304 -18.86 4.58 125.80
CA ARG A 304 -18.51 3.98 127.10
C ARG A 304 -18.68 4.84 128.36
N GLU A 305 -19.60 4.43 129.22
CA GLU A 305 -19.48 4.36 130.70
C GLU A 305 -20.60 3.40 131.17
N ASN A 306 -20.31 2.16 131.60
CA ASN A 306 -19.85 1.74 132.95
C ASN A 306 -20.65 2.48 134.05
N GLU A 307 -21.19 1.85 135.09
CA GLU A 307 -20.81 0.61 135.75
C GLU A 307 -21.88 0.29 136.80
N ALA A 308 -22.10 -1.01 136.98
CA ALA A 308 -22.34 -1.72 138.23
C ALA A 308 -23.55 -1.43 139.14
N ASP A 309 -23.90 -2.55 139.76
CA ASP A 309 -24.60 -2.72 141.02
C ASP A 309 -26.12 -2.50 140.96
N THR A 310 -26.96 -3.43 141.39
CA THR A 310 -26.76 -4.29 142.54
C THR A 310 -27.88 -5.33 142.56
N SER A 311 -27.58 -6.48 143.19
CA SER A 311 -28.45 -7.07 144.21
C SER A 311 -29.75 -7.79 143.79
N LEU A 312 -29.62 -9.13 143.76
CA LEU A 312 -30.27 -10.10 144.66
C LEU A 312 -31.81 -10.29 144.65
N ARG A 313 -32.14 -11.59 144.82
CA ARG A 313 -33.33 -12.20 145.46
C ARG A 313 -34.59 -12.25 144.57
N ASP A 314 -35.33 -13.34 144.49
CA ASP A 314 -35.42 -14.63 145.20
C ASP A 314 -35.88 -15.72 144.23
#